data_AF-A0A177QH82-F1
#
_entry.id   AF-A0A177QH82-F1
#
_cell.length_a   1.000
_cell.length_b   1.000
_cell.length_c   1.000
_cell.angle_alpha   90.00
_cell.angle_beta   90.00
_cell.angle_gamma   90.00
#
_symmetry.space_group_name_H-M   'P 1'
#
loop_
_entity.id
_entity.type
_entity.pdbx_description
1 polymer ?
#
loop_
_entity_poly.entity_id
_entity_poly.type
_entity_poly.pdbx_seq_one_letter_code
_entity_poly.pdbx_strand_id
1 'polypeptide(L)'
;MKGLRFERIGKNRHYNVVFHMGNSYVPVTDEIVEELKAQSLLPVERFLDLLIDRVGYSSYLKEQIRTELKSSGDPVTQITVLQGAIRDL
;
A
#
# COMPACT_ATOMS: atom_id res chain seq x y z
N MET A 1 -14.11 6.64 0.48
CA MET A 1 -13.01 7.08 -0.41
C MET A 1 -12.56 5.87 -1.22
N LYS A 2 -12.59 5.97 -2.55
CA LYS A 2 -12.06 4.94 -3.47
C LYS A 2 -10.55 5.13 -3.62
N GLY A 3 -9.81 4.07 -3.90
CA GLY A 3 -8.37 4.08 -4.11
C GLY A 3 -7.55 3.33 -3.08
N LEU A 4 -6.27 3.17 -3.40
CA LEU A 4 -5.27 2.59 -2.52
C LEU A 4 -4.92 3.56 -1.39
N ARG A 5 -4.90 3.09 -0.14
CA ARG A 5 -4.41 3.90 1.01
C ARG A 5 -3.97 3.01 2.17
N PHE A 6 -3.04 3.51 2.97
CA PHE A 6 -2.76 2.95 4.28
C PHE A 6 -3.58 3.66 5.37
N GLU A 7 -3.92 2.93 6.42
CA GLU A 7 -4.59 3.47 7.61
C GLU A 7 -3.99 2.84 8.87
N ARG A 8 -3.56 3.68 9.82
CA ARG A 8 -3.17 3.24 11.16
C ARG A 8 -4.41 3.01 12.01
N ILE A 9 -4.59 1.77 12.47
CA ILE A 9 -5.73 1.31 13.26
C ILE A 9 -5.41 1.08 14.75
N GLY A 10 -4.15 1.24 15.16
CA GLY A 10 -3.70 1.04 16.53
C GLY A 10 -2.19 1.29 16.72
N LYS A 11 -1.70 1.10 17.96
CA LYS A 11 -0.27 1.21 18.33
C LYS A 11 0.26 0.04 19.17
N ASN A 12 -0.57 -0.97 19.44
CA ASN A 12 -0.25 -2.10 20.33
C ASN A 12 -1.09 -3.33 19.95
N ARG A 13 -1.27 -3.55 18.64
CA ARG A 13 -1.98 -4.69 18.08
C ARG A 13 -1.00 -5.54 17.29
N HIS A 14 -1.39 -6.80 17.02
CA HIS A 14 -0.63 -7.66 16.12
C HIS A 14 -0.52 -7.05 14.70
N TYR A 15 -1.52 -6.28 14.29
CA TYR A 15 -1.50 -5.44 13.10
C TYR A 15 -1.93 -4.01 13.46
N ASN A 16 -1.02 -3.05 13.26
CA ASN A 16 -1.27 -1.64 13.55
C ASN A 16 -1.68 -0.84 12.30
N VAL A 17 -1.47 -1.39 11.11
CA VAL A 17 -1.76 -0.77 9.82
C VAL A 17 -2.59 -1.71 8.95
N VAL A 18 -3.54 -1.14 8.21
CA VAL A 18 -4.26 -1.83 7.13
C VAL A 18 -4.01 -1.11 5.80
N PHE A 19 -4.01 -1.86 4.72
CA PHE A 19 -3.95 -1.36 3.36
C PHE A 19 -5.30 -1.56 2.68
N HIS A 20 -5.95 -0.46 2.31
CA HIS A 20 -7.22 -0.43 1.61
C HIS A 20 -7.01 -0.55 0.11
N MET A 21 -7.83 -1.37 -0.55
CA MET A 21 -7.88 -1.58 -1.99
C MET A 21 -9.33 -1.38 -2.46
N GLY A 22 -9.81 -0.13 -2.37
CA GLY A 22 -11.20 0.20 -2.65
C GLY A 22 -12.12 -0.19 -1.49
N ASN A 23 -12.95 -1.21 -1.68
CA ASN A 23 -13.92 -1.67 -0.67
C ASN A 23 -13.39 -2.84 0.20
N SER A 24 -12.21 -3.36 -0.10
CA SER A 24 -11.52 -4.36 0.72
C SER A 24 -10.30 -3.75 1.40
N TYR A 25 -9.83 -4.40 2.45
CA TYR A 25 -8.57 -4.06 3.10
C TYR A 25 -7.86 -5.33 3.58
N VAL A 26 -6.54 -5.22 3.72
CA VAL A 26 -5.70 -6.29 4.28
C VAL A 26 -4.84 -5.74 5.43
N PRO A 27 -4.59 -6.54 6.47
CA PRO A 27 -3.62 -6.17 7.48
C PRO A 27 -2.20 -6.15 6.90
N VAL A 28 -1.37 -5.21 7.35
CA VAL A 28 0.04 -5.11 6.97
C VAL A 28 0.88 -5.20 8.24
N THR A 29 1.89 -6.08 8.24
CA THR A 29 2.80 -6.22 9.37
C THR A 29 3.67 -4.97 9.53
N ASP A 30 4.11 -4.70 10.76
CA ASP A 30 5.03 -3.58 11.02
C ASP A 30 6.35 -3.76 10.23
N GLU A 31 6.81 -5.00 10.03
CA GLU A 31 7.99 -5.31 9.19
C GLU A 31 7.82 -4.80 7.75
N ILE A 32 6.69 -5.11 7.11
CA ILE A 32 6.40 -4.65 5.74
C ILE A 32 6.26 -3.12 5.70
N VAL A 33 5.63 -2.53 6.72
CA VAL A 33 5.51 -1.06 6.82
C VAL A 33 6.89 -0.41 6.87
N GLU A 34 7.80 -0.91 7.71
CA GLU A 34 9.16 -0.37 7.83
C GLU A 34 9.99 -0.58 6.56
N GLU A 35 9.83 -1.72 5.88
CA GLU A 35 10.48 -1.95 4.57
C GLU A 35 10.00 -0.94 3.53
N LEU A 36 8.69 -0.73 3.42
CA LEU A 36 8.11 0.24 2.49
C LEU A 36 8.52 1.68 2.83
N LYS A 37 8.63 2.03 4.12
CA LYS A 37 9.17 3.33 4.57
C LYS A 37 10.60 3.53 4.11
N ALA A 38 11.47 2.54 4.35
CA ALA A 38 12.88 2.60 3.98
C ALA A 38 13.07 2.77 2.46
N GLN A 39 12.13 2.24 1.67
CA GLN A 39 12.14 2.27 0.21
C GLN A 39 11.22 3.34 -0.39
N SER A 40 10.68 4.25 0.42
CA SER A 40 9.71 5.27 -0.01
C SER A 40 10.26 6.30 -1.00
N LEU A 41 11.59 6.40 -1.13
CA LEU A 41 12.30 7.27 -2.08
C LEU A 41 12.64 6.58 -3.41
N LEU A 42 12.27 5.31 -3.58
CA LEU A 42 12.42 4.64 -4.87
C LEU A 42 11.61 5.34 -5.97
N PRO A 43 12.02 5.20 -7.25
CA PRO A 43 11.16 5.56 -8.37
C PRO A 43 9.77 4.92 -8.23
N VAL A 44 8.73 5.62 -8.66
CA VAL A 44 7.32 5.24 -8.45
C VAL A 44 7.03 3.81 -8.92
N GLU A 45 7.56 3.41 -10.06
CA GLU A 45 7.38 2.07 -10.62
C GLU A 45 8.05 0.99 -9.75
N ARG A 46 9.23 1.28 -9.20
CA ARG A 46 9.97 0.36 -8.33
C ARG A 46 9.31 0.23 -6.96
N PHE A 47 8.80 1.33 -6.43
CA PHE A 47 8.01 1.30 -5.20
C PHE A 47 6.72 0.52 -5.40
N LEU A 48 6.04 0.69 -6.54
CA LEU A 48 4.84 -0.09 -6.88
C LEU A 48 5.13 -1.59 -6.95
N ASP A 49 6.21 -1.99 -7.61
CA ASP A 49 6.62 -3.40 -7.68
C ASP A 49 6.85 -3.98 -6.27
N LEU A 50 7.56 -3.25 -5.41
CA LEU A 50 7.79 -3.64 -4.01
C LEU A 50 6.47 -3.75 -3.22
N LEU A 51 5.60 -2.74 -3.32
CA LEU A 51 4.30 -2.72 -2.65
C LEU A 51 3.46 -3.94 -3.05
N ILE A 52 3.37 -4.23 -4.36
CA ILE A 52 2.61 -5.37 -4.87
C ILE A 52 3.23 -6.68 -4.40
N ASP A 53 4.56 -6.79 -4.32
CA ASP A 53 5.20 -8.01 -3.90
C ASP A 53 5.01 -8.29 -2.41
N ARG A 54 5.15 -7.27 -1.55
CA ARG A 54 5.06 -7.41 -0.10
C ARG A 54 3.62 -7.47 0.41
N VAL A 55 2.74 -6.59 -0.06
CA VAL A 55 1.34 -6.53 0.40
C VAL A 55 0.47 -7.50 -0.39
N GLY A 56 0.77 -7.73 -1.67
CA GLY A 56 0.08 -8.68 -2.54
C GLY A 56 0.62 -10.10 -2.39
N TYR A 57 0.67 -10.67 -1.19
CA TYR A 57 1.22 -12.01 -0.93
C TYR A 57 0.50 -13.16 -1.67
N SER A 58 -0.63 -12.89 -2.33
CA SER A 58 -1.33 -13.84 -3.21
C SER A 58 -1.63 -13.21 -4.56
N SER A 59 -1.73 -14.03 -5.60
CA SER A 59 -2.09 -13.57 -6.96
C SER A 59 -3.40 -12.78 -6.97
N TYR A 60 -4.38 -13.18 -6.15
CA TYR A 60 -5.64 -12.45 -5.98
C TYR A 60 -5.41 -11.02 -5.50
N LEU A 61 -4.60 -10.83 -4.45
CA LEU A 61 -4.29 -9.50 -3.92
C LEU A 61 -3.48 -8.67 -4.91
N LYS A 62 -2.48 -9.27 -5.59
CA LYS A 62 -1.73 -8.55 -6.65
C LYS A 62 -2.68 -8.00 -7.70
N GLU A 63 -3.66 -8.78 -8.15
CA GLU A 63 -4.67 -8.34 -9.12
C GLU A 63 -5.63 -7.30 -8.55
N GLN A 64 -6.05 -7.41 -7.28
CA GLN A 64 -6.88 -6.37 -6.65
C GLN A 64 -6.17 -5.03 -6.57
N ILE A 65 -4.91 -5.00 -6.16
CA ILE A 65 -4.09 -3.77 -6.10
C ILE A 65 -3.99 -3.15 -7.50
N ARG A 66 -3.66 -3.96 -8.52
CA ARG A 66 -3.55 -3.48 -9.90
C ARG A 66 -4.87 -2.97 -10.46
N THR A 67 -5.98 -3.64 -10.14
CA THR A 67 -7.32 -3.26 -10.59
C THR A 67 -7.74 -1.93 -9.99
N GLU A 68 -7.56 -1.76 -8.67
CA GLU A 68 -7.90 -0.51 -7.99
C GLU A 68 -6.98 0.64 -8.43
N LEU A 69 -5.70 0.36 -8.69
CA LEU A 69 -4.79 1.36 -9.23
C LEU A 69 -5.25 1.86 -10.61
N LYS A 70 -5.67 0.95 -11.51
CA LYS A 70 -6.19 1.30 -12.83
C LYS A 70 -7.53 2.06 -12.75
N SER A 71 -8.35 1.78 -11.74
CA SER A 71 -9.65 2.45 -11.55
C SER A 71 -9.51 3.91 -11.10
N SER A 72 -8.33 4.30 -10.58
CA SER A 72 -8.06 5.63 -10.02
C SER A 72 -7.90 6.75 -11.06
N GLY A 73 -7.75 6.42 -12.36
CA GLY A 73 -7.59 7.39 -13.45
C GLY A 73 -6.20 8.05 -13.52
N ASP A 74 -5.51 8.20 -12.39
CA ASP A 74 -4.12 8.66 -12.30
C ASP A 74 -3.29 7.78 -11.35
N PRO A 75 -2.78 6.63 -11.87
CA PRO A 75 -1.97 5.70 -11.11
C PRO A 75 -0.71 6.31 -10.48
N VAL A 76 -0.01 7.16 -11.23
CA VAL A 76 1.29 7.70 -10.80
C VAL A 76 1.11 8.63 -9.60
N THR A 77 0.13 9.52 -9.66
CA THR A 77 -0.20 10.38 -8.53
C THR A 77 -0.65 9.56 -7.32
N GLN A 78 -1.46 8.52 -7.52
CA GLN A 78 -1.92 7.67 -6.42
C GLN A 78 -0.75 6.95 -5.71
N ILE A 79 0.21 6.38 -6.47
CA ILE A 79 1.38 5.75 -5.86
C ILE A 79 2.29 6.78 -5.17
N THR A 80 2.46 7.97 -5.75
CA THR A 80 3.23 9.05 -5.11
C THR A 80 2.60 9.46 -3.77
N VAL A 81 1.27 9.54 -3.70
CA VAL A 81 0.54 9.81 -2.44
C VAL A 81 0.76 8.67 -1.43
N LEU A 82 0.75 7.41 -1.86
CA LEU A 82 1.07 6.28 -0.99
C LEU A 82 2.51 6.35 -0.43
N GLN A 83 3.48 6.71 -1.27
CA GLN A 83 4.88 6.93 -0.84
C GLN A 83 5.00 8.06 0.18
N GLY A 84 4.19 9.11 0.07
CA GLY A 84 4.04 10.14 1.10
C GLY A 84 3.45 9.55 2.38
N ALA A 85 2.27 8.96 2.29
CA ALA A 85 1.52 8.46 3.43
C ALA A 85 2.29 7.41 4.25
N ILE A 86 3.04 6.52 3.61
CA ILE A 86 3.79 5.49 4.32
C ILE A 86 4.92 6.05 5.18
N ARG A 87 5.53 7.19 4.80
CA ARG A 87 6.57 7.87 5.57
C ARG A 87 6.05 8.48 6.87
N ASP A 88 4.78 8.89 6.88
CA ASP A 88 4.13 9.51 8.03
C ASP A 88 3.44 8.48 8.95
N LEU A 89 3.47 7.20 8.57
CA LEU A 89 3.04 6.08 9.41
C LEU A 89 4.12 5.66 10.39
#